data_AF-A0A424PH54-F1
#
_entry.id   AF-A0A424PH54-F1
#
_cell.length_a   1.000
_cell.length_b   1.000
_cell.length_c   1.000
_cell.angle_alpha   90.00
_cell.angle_beta   90.00
_cell.angle_gamma   90.00
#
_symmetry.space_group_name_H-M   'P 1'
#
loop_
_entity.id
_entity.type
_entity.pdbx_description
1 polymer ?
#
loop_
_entity_poly.entity_id
_entity_poly.type
_entity_poly.pdbx_seq_one_letter_code
_entity_poly.pdbx_strand_id
1 'polypeptide(L)'
;MSSEINRAKLILREANKSKLLYAISIIDSIIKSKDSHKIDGDLDRVWRICGYGSKEKFDKLFREYKGMSLSEYCRKSNPYCNC
;
A
#
# COMPACT_ATOMS: atom_id res chain seq x y z
N MET A 1 -6.96 29.93 -13.82
CA MET A 1 -6.95 28.62 -14.52
C MET A 1 -5.70 27.78 -14.28
N SER A 2 -4.47 28.23 -14.55
CA SER A 2 -3.27 27.38 -14.33
C SER A 2 -2.96 27.11 -12.85
N SER A 3 -3.20 28.07 -11.95
CA SER A 3 -2.95 27.94 -10.51
C SER A 3 -3.88 26.94 -9.81
N GLU A 4 -5.16 26.92 -10.19
CA GLU A 4 -6.17 26.02 -9.61
C GLU A 4 -5.93 24.57 -10.02
N ILE A 5 -5.54 24.33 -11.28
CA ILE A 5 -5.15 22.99 -11.76
C ILE A 5 -3.92 22.48 -10.98
N ASN A 6 -2.94 23.35 -10.72
CA ASN A 6 -1.76 22.98 -9.94
C ASN A 6 -2.12 22.67 -8.48
N ARG A 7 -3.02 23.43 -7.87
CA ARG A 7 -3.52 23.17 -6.52
C ARG A 7 -4.27 21.84 -6.42
N ALA A 8 -5.15 21.56 -7.38
CA ALA A 8 -5.87 20.28 -7.43
C ALA A 8 -4.92 19.08 -7.56
N LYS A 9 -3.90 19.19 -8.42
CA LYS A 9 -2.86 18.16 -8.55
C LYS A 9 -2.10 17.92 -7.24
N LEU A 10 -1.76 18.97 -6.52
CA LEU A 10 -1.10 18.87 -5.21
C LEU A 10 -1.99 18.17 -4.17
N ILE A 11 -3.27 18.55 -4.08
CA ILE A 11 -4.22 17.92 -3.16
C ILE A 11 -4.35 16.42 -3.46
N LEU A 12 -4.51 16.04 -4.74
CA LEU A 12 -4.59 14.64 -5.14
C LEU A 12 -3.31 13.87 -4.82
N ARG A 13 -2.14 14.49 -4.98
CA ARG A 13 -0.85 13.88 -4.62
C ARG A 13 -0.77 13.60 -3.12
N GLU A 14 -1.07 14.59 -2.28
CA GLU A 14 -1.02 14.41 -0.82
C GLU A 14 -2.07 13.41 -0.33
N ALA A 15 -3.28 13.42 -0.91
CA ALA A 15 -4.31 12.43 -0.60
C ALA A 15 -3.86 11.00 -0.94
N ASN A 16 -3.23 10.79 -2.10
CA ASN A 16 -2.69 9.48 -2.49
C ASN A 16 -1.54 9.04 -1.56
N LYS A 17 -0.70 9.98 -1.12
CA LYS A 17 0.37 9.70 -0.15
C LYS A 17 -0.20 9.26 1.20
N SER A 18 -1.21 9.96 1.71
CA SER A 18 -1.88 9.59 2.96
C SER A 18 -2.54 8.21 2.89
N LYS A 19 -3.23 7.90 1.79
CA LYS A 19 -3.78 6.55 1.53
C LYS A 19 -2.69 5.48 1.53
N LEU A 20 -1.53 5.78 0.95
CA LEU A 20 -0.42 4.83 0.86
C LEU A 20 0.20 4.57 2.23
N LEU A 21 0.41 5.63 3.02
CA LEU A 21 0.89 5.51 4.40
C LEU A 21 -0.07 4.69 5.26
N TYR A 22 -1.38 4.90 5.11
CA TYR A 22 -2.39 4.11 5.79
C TYR A 22 -2.34 2.64 5.35
N ALA A 23 -2.24 2.36 4.05
CA ALA A 23 -2.07 1.01 3.53
C ALA A 23 -0.84 0.30 4.14
N ILE A 24 0.29 1.00 4.21
CA ILE A 24 1.52 0.49 4.83
C ILE A 24 1.28 0.14 6.31
N SER A 25 0.58 0.99 7.06
CA SER A 25 0.28 0.72 8.48
C SER A 25 -0.60 -0.53 8.69
N ILE A 26 -1.53 -0.79 7.76
CA ILE A 26 -2.35 -2.00 7.75
C ILE A 26 -1.46 -3.21 7.44
N ILE A 27 -0.64 -3.12 6.39
CA ILE A 27 0.31 -4.18 6.01
C ILE A 27 1.20 -4.54 7.18
N ASP A 28 1.78 -3.55 7.86
CA ASP A 28 2.65 -3.75 9.02
C ASP A 28 1.94 -4.46 10.18
N SER A 29 0.62 -4.29 10.29
CA SER A 29 -0.21 -4.97 11.28
C SER A 29 -0.53 -6.41 10.86
N ILE A 30 -0.84 -6.63 9.58
CA ILE A 30 -1.12 -7.97 9.01
C ILE A 30 0.11 -8.86 9.09
N ILE A 31 1.30 -8.38 8.68
CA ILE A 31 2.53 -9.19 8.67
C ILE A 31 3.00 -9.58 10.08
N LYS A 32 2.57 -8.84 11.11
CA LYS A 32 2.83 -9.13 12.53
C LYS A 32 1.76 -10.03 13.16
N SER A 33 0.71 -10.38 12.40
CA SER A 33 -0.33 -11.28 12.87
C SER A 33 0.23 -12.66 13.22
N LYS A 34 -0.32 -13.28 14.26
CA LYS A 34 0.00 -14.66 14.64
C LYS A 34 -0.70 -15.70 13.76
N ASP A 35 -1.73 -15.30 13.02
CA ASP A 35 -2.48 -16.16 12.11
C ASP A 35 -1.87 -16.08 10.70
N SER A 36 -0.79 -16.82 10.47
CA SER A 36 -0.03 -16.79 9.22
C SER A 36 -0.82 -17.28 8.00
N HIS A 37 -1.83 -18.12 8.19
CA HIS A 37 -2.63 -18.69 7.12
C HIS A 37 -3.56 -17.67 6.44
N LYS A 38 -3.78 -16.51 7.06
CA LYS A 38 -4.65 -15.45 6.50
C LYS A 38 -3.88 -14.26 5.92
N ILE A 39 -2.57 -14.19 6.15
CA ILE A 39 -1.75 -13.04 5.78
C ILE A 39 -1.89 -12.70 4.29
N ASP A 40 -1.75 -13.68 3.39
CA ASP A 40 -1.82 -13.42 1.94
C ASP A 40 -3.19 -12.90 1.50
N GLY A 41 -4.26 -13.51 2.02
CA GLY A 41 -5.62 -13.11 1.70
C GLY A 41 -5.97 -11.71 2.23
N ASP A 42 -5.46 -11.34 3.39
CA ASP A 42 -5.64 -10.02 3.97
C ASP A 42 -4.78 -8.97 3.24
N LEU A 43 -3.53 -9.29 2.89
CA LEU A 43 -2.65 -8.44 2.09
C LEU A 43 -3.25 -8.13 0.72
N ASP A 44 -3.83 -9.12 0.04
CA ASP A 44 -4.47 -8.95 -1.27
C ASP A 44 -5.67 -7.98 -1.23
N ARG A 45 -6.26 -7.74 -0.05
CA ARG A 45 -7.42 -6.85 0.10
C ARG A 45 -7.06 -5.41 0.45
N VAL A 46 -5.80 -5.14 0.83
CA VAL A 46 -5.36 -3.82 1.32
C VAL A 46 -5.61 -2.71 0.31
N TRP A 47 -5.31 -2.93 -0.98
CA TRP A 47 -5.51 -1.93 -2.03
C TRP A 47 -6.98 -1.48 -2.12
N ARG A 48 -7.91 -2.43 -1.95
CA ARG A 48 -9.35 -2.16 -2.00
C ARG A 48 -9.81 -1.38 -0.78
N ILE A 49 -9.38 -1.79 0.41
CA ILE A 49 -9.73 -1.12 1.68
C ILE A 49 -9.23 0.33 1.68
N CYS A 50 -8.04 0.57 1.13
CA CYS A 50 -7.46 1.91 1.05
C CYS A 50 -8.01 2.77 -0.11
N GLY A 51 -9.00 2.25 -0.86
CA GLY A 51 -9.70 2.99 -1.90
C GLY A 51 -8.87 3.23 -3.16
N TYR A 52 -7.99 2.29 -3.52
CA TYR A 52 -7.35 2.26 -4.84
C TYR A 52 -8.28 1.61 -5.86
N GLY A 53 -8.31 2.16 -7.08
CA GLY A 53 -9.17 1.66 -8.15
C GLY A 53 -8.75 0.31 -8.74
N SER A 54 -7.49 -0.09 -8.54
CA SER A 54 -6.99 -1.41 -8.92
C SER A 54 -5.76 -1.79 -8.09
N LYS A 55 -5.45 -3.09 -8.07
CA LYS A 55 -4.26 -3.63 -7.41
C LYS A 55 -2.98 -3.13 -8.08
N GLU A 56 -2.94 -3.09 -9.41
CA GLU A 56 -1.76 -2.67 -10.18
C GLU A 56 -1.38 -1.21 -9.88
N LYS A 57 -2.38 -0.33 -9.73
CA LYS A 57 -2.14 1.08 -9.37
C LYS A 57 -1.54 1.20 -7.97
N PHE A 58 -2.04 0.40 -7.03
CA PHE A 58 -1.50 0.34 -5.69
C PHE A 58 -0.06 -0.21 -5.69
N ASP A 59 0.19 -1.35 -6.34
CA ASP A 59 1.50 -2.00 -6.38
C ASP A 59 2.56 -1.09 -7.01
N LYS A 60 2.20 -0.36 -8.08
CA LYS A 60 3.09 0.64 -8.70
C LYS A 60 3.45 1.75 -7.72
N LEU A 61 2.46 2.35 -7.06
CA LEU A 61 2.70 3.44 -6.09
C LEU A 61 3.48 2.95 -4.87
N PHE A 62 3.18 1.75 -4.39
CA PHE A 62 3.91 1.13 -3.29
C PHE A 62 5.38 0.94 -3.66
N ARG A 63 5.65 0.39 -4.84
CA ARG A 63 7.02 0.20 -5.35
C ARG A 63 7.76 1.52 -5.52
N GLU A 64 7.11 2.54 -6.09
CA GLU A 64 7.69 3.88 -6.21
C GLU A 64 8.03 4.50 -4.85
N TYR A 65 7.24 4.22 -3.81
CA TYR A 65 7.43 4.79 -2.48
C TYR A 65 8.43 4.03 -1.60
N LYS A 66 8.37 2.69 -1.58
CA LYS A 66 9.23 1.83 -0.74
C LYS A 66 10.51 1.39 -1.46
N GLY A 67 10.57 1.52 -2.78
CA GLY A 67 11.67 1.03 -3.60
C GLY A 67 11.69 -0.49 -3.81
N MET A 68 10.62 -1.20 -3.43
CA MET A 68 10.48 -2.65 -3.54
C MET A 68 9.01 -3.06 -3.69
N SER A 69 8.75 -4.26 -4.19
CA SER A 69 7.40 -4.82 -4.24
C SER A 69 6.83 -5.10 -2.84
N LEU A 70 5.50 -5.22 -2.75
CA LEU A 70 4.83 -5.61 -1.51
C LEU A 70 5.32 -6.97 -0.99
N SER A 71 5.44 -7.97 -1.87
CA SER A 71 5.92 -9.31 -1.48
C SER A 71 7.34 -9.27 -0.91
N GLU A 72 8.26 -8.50 -1.52
CA GLU A 72 9.62 -8.35 -0.99
C GLU A 72 9.61 -7.65 0.36
N TYR A 73 8.78 -6.62 0.52
CA TYR A 73 8.61 -5.90 1.78
C TYR A 73 8.10 -6.84 2.90
N CYS A 74 7.10 -7.66 2.61
CA CYS A 74 6.52 -8.59 3.56
C CYS A 74 7.53 -9.68 3.95
N ARG A 75 8.22 -10.31 2.98
CA ARG A 75 9.27 -11.31 3.25
C ARG A 75 10.44 -10.75 4.07
N LYS A 76 10.85 -9.51 3.80
CA LYS A 76 11.92 -8.86 4.58
C LYS A 76 11.50 -8.58 6.03
N SER A 77 10.22 -8.26 6.24
CA SER A 77 9.68 -7.87 7.55
C SER A 77 9.23 -9.07 8.39
N ASN A 78 8.85 -10.17 7.75
CA ASN A 78 8.55 -11.45 8.36
C ASN A 78 9.04 -12.59 7.45
N PRO A 79 10.24 -13.14 7.68
CA PRO A 79 10.83 -14.19 6.84
C PRO A 79 10.02 -15.49 6.78
N TYR A 80 9.09 -15.69 7.73
CA TYR A 80 8.21 -16.84 7.80
C TYR A 80 6.83 -16.58 7.16
N CYS A 81 6.62 -15.40 6.58
CA CYS A 81 5.46 -15.08 5.78
C CYS A 81 5.58 -15.75 4.41
N ASN A 82 4.61 -16.61 4.06
CA ASN A 82 4.51 -17.26 2.73
C ASN A 82 3.84 -16.36 1.68
N CYS A 83 4.19 -15.07 1.73
CA CYS A 83 3.84 -14.02 0.78
C CYS A 83 4.96 -13.82 -0.27
#